data_AF-A0A1G7BLD4-F1
#
_entry.id   AF-A0A1G7BLD4-F1
#
_cell.length_a   1.000
_cell.length_b   1.000
_cell.length_c   1.000
_cell.angle_alpha   90.00
_cell.angle_beta   90.00
_cell.angle_gamma   90.00
#
_symmetry.space_group_name_H-M   'P 1'
#
loop_
_entity.id
_entity.type
_entity.pdbx_description
1 polymer ?
#
loop_
_entity_poly.entity_id
_entity_poly.type
_entity_poly.pdbx_seq_one_letter_code
_entity_poly.pdbx_strand_id
1 'polypeptide(L)'
;MSTDDREIEVYRAPAYRPGDKVIARKQVKNDGTMAGFEIGDIVVKKGDVGYVRDIGVFLSQFYIYAIDFIERGSIVGMREKEIKPVGTLAAREAEHALQSHIVTRASLAQTAKELPR
;
A
#
# COMPACT_ATOMS: atom_id res chain seq x y z
N MET A 1 10.01 -13.60 33.23
CA MET A 1 10.37 -13.41 31.81
C MET A 1 9.27 -12.56 31.21
N SER A 2 9.58 -11.31 30.87
CA SER A 2 8.60 -10.25 30.61
C SER A 2 7.80 -10.50 29.34
N THR A 3 6.50 -10.29 29.46
CA THR A 3 5.41 -10.37 28.47
C THR A 3 5.74 -9.70 27.14
N ASP A 4 5.92 -10.50 26.09
CA ASP A 4 5.91 -10.03 24.70
C ASP A 4 4.58 -10.41 24.05
N ASP A 5 3.47 -10.01 24.66
CA ASP A 5 2.11 -10.12 24.09
C ASP A 5 1.91 -9.04 23.00
N ARG A 6 2.93 -8.79 22.16
CA ARG A 6 2.81 -7.88 21.03
C ARG A 6 2.11 -8.62 19.90
N GLU A 7 1.04 -8.03 19.37
CA GLU A 7 0.30 -8.60 18.25
C GLU A 7 1.24 -8.78 17.04
N ILE A 8 1.33 -10.02 16.53
CA ILE A 8 2.05 -10.35 15.31
C ILE A 8 1.14 -10.03 14.13
N GLU A 9 1.35 -8.87 13.50
CA GLU A 9 0.52 -8.35 12.41
C GLU A 9 0.54 -9.29 11.19
N VAL A 10 1.64 -10.01 10.96
CA VAL A 10 1.79 -10.87 9.77
C VAL A 10 0.99 -12.17 9.81
N TYR A 11 0.33 -12.50 10.93
CA TYR A 11 -0.56 -13.66 11.02
C TYR A 11 -1.94 -13.41 10.44
N ARG A 12 -2.33 -12.15 10.24
CA ARG A 12 -3.53 -11.76 9.49
C ARG A 12 -3.17 -11.35 8.07
N ALA A 13 -4.16 -11.32 7.19
CA ALA A 13 -3.96 -10.76 5.86
C ALA A 13 -3.60 -9.25 5.94
N PRO A 14 -2.79 -8.72 5.00
CA PRO A 14 -2.52 -7.29 4.91
C PRO A 14 -3.81 -6.49 4.78
N ALA A 15 -3.91 -5.37 5.50
CA ALA A 15 -5.07 -4.47 5.45
C ALA A 15 -5.14 -3.64 4.15
N TYR A 16 -4.04 -3.57 3.42
CA TYR A 16 -3.92 -2.85 2.16
C TYR A 16 -3.24 -3.71 1.10
N ARG A 17 -3.43 -3.35 -0.16
CA ARG A 17 -2.89 -3.97 -1.37
C ARG A 17 -2.19 -2.91 -2.22
N PRO A 18 -1.25 -3.30 -3.08
CA PRO A 18 -0.72 -2.40 -4.10
C PRO A 18 -1.86 -1.74 -4.90
N GLY A 19 -1.75 -0.43 -5.11
CA GLY A 19 -2.77 0.41 -5.74
C GLY A 19 -3.72 1.11 -4.76
N ASP A 20 -3.79 0.69 -3.49
CA ASP A 20 -4.69 1.32 -2.52
C ASP A 20 -4.30 2.78 -2.24
N LYS A 21 -5.29 3.66 -2.30
CA LYS A 21 -5.12 5.06 -1.90
C LYS A 21 -5.20 5.21 -0.38
N VAL A 22 -4.19 5.86 0.20
CA VAL A 22 -4.04 6.04 1.66
C VAL A 22 -3.66 7.46 2.03
N ILE A 23 -3.96 7.85 3.27
CA ILE A 23 -3.59 9.14 3.87
C ILE A 23 -2.63 8.91 5.02
N ALA A 24 -1.52 9.65 5.05
CA ALA A 24 -0.57 9.63 6.15
C ALA A 24 -1.18 10.20 7.43
N ARG A 25 -1.18 9.43 8.53
CA ARG A 25 -1.62 9.90 9.86
C ARG A 25 -0.50 10.55 10.66
N LYS A 26 0.75 10.23 10.32
CA LYS A 26 1.95 10.73 10.97
C LYS A 26 2.87 11.41 9.97
N GLN A 27 3.58 12.42 10.44
CA GLN A 27 4.68 12.99 9.69
C GLN A 27 5.90 12.08 9.78
N VAL A 28 6.68 12.02 8.71
CA VAL A 28 7.95 11.28 8.65
C VAL A 28 9.05 12.25 8.30
N LYS A 29 10.17 12.12 9.00
CA LYS A 29 11.39 12.87 8.73
C LYS A 29 12.44 11.92 8.18
N ASN A 30 13.27 12.42 7.26
CA ASN A 30 14.41 11.66 6.78
C ASN A 30 15.41 11.45 7.92
N ASP A 31 15.77 10.20 8.19
CA ASP A 31 16.79 9.81 9.17
C ASP A 31 18.19 9.63 8.53
N GLY A 32 18.30 9.92 7.22
CA GLY A 32 19.52 9.74 6.43
C GLY A 32 19.45 8.57 5.46
N THR A 33 18.34 7.81 5.45
CA THR A 33 18.13 6.70 4.52
C THR A 33 17.61 7.14 3.15
N MET A 34 17.06 8.35 3.04
CA MET A 34 16.50 8.87 1.79
C MET A 34 17.47 9.80 1.07
N ALA A 35 17.85 9.42 -0.16
CA ALA A 35 18.66 10.27 -1.03
C ALA A 35 17.85 11.48 -1.54
N GLY A 36 18.51 12.63 -1.67
CA GLY A 36 17.90 13.86 -2.18
C GLY A 36 17.18 14.72 -1.14
N PHE A 37 17.12 14.27 0.12
CA PHE A 37 16.61 15.05 1.26
C PHE A 37 17.67 15.16 2.34
N GLU A 38 17.72 16.26 3.07
CA GLU A 38 18.63 16.41 4.20
C GLU A 38 18.13 15.61 5.41
N ILE A 39 19.03 15.26 6.33
CA ILE A 39 18.64 14.62 7.59
C ILE A 39 17.76 15.59 8.39
N GLY A 40 16.59 15.11 8.80
CA GLY A 40 15.60 15.90 9.53
C GLY A 40 14.52 16.55 8.66
N ASP A 41 14.68 16.55 7.34
CA ASP A 41 13.68 17.08 6.42
C ASP A 41 12.38 16.28 6.48
N ILE A 42 11.26 16.99 6.37
CA ILE A 42 9.92 16.38 6.38
C ILE A 42 9.61 15.82 5.00
N VAL A 43 9.81 14.51 4.84
CA VAL A 43 9.55 13.76 3.60
C VAL A 43 8.08 13.40 3.41
N VAL A 44 7.30 13.36 4.50
CA VAL A 44 5.85 13.14 4.51
C VAL A 44 5.23 13.96 5.63
N LYS A 45 4.16 14.69 5.35
CA LYS A 45 3.33 15.40 6.32
C LYS A 45 2.07 14.59 6.62
N LYS A 46 1.53 14.82 7.81
CA LYS A 46 0.21 14.32 8.18
C LYS A 46 -0.84 14.90 7.22
N GLY A 47 -1.67 14.03 6.65
CA GLY A 47 -2.72 14.41 5.71
C GLY A 47 -2.34 14.21 4.24
N ASP A 48 -1.06 13.96 3.94
CA ASP A 48 -0.67 13.70 2.55
C ASP A 48 -1.30 12.40 2.03
N VAL A 49 -1.66 12.45 0.76
CA VAL A 49 -2.24 11.31 0.05
C VAL A 49 -1.15 10.60 -0.74
N GLY A 50 -1.12 9.28 -0.64
CA GLY A 50 -0.23 8.42 -1.41
C GLY A 50 -0.93 7.15 -1.84
N TYR A 51 -0.20 6.33 -2.59
CA TYR A 51 -0.66 5.03 -3.07
C TYR A 51 0.27 3.94 -2.58
N VAL A 52 -0.28 2.84 -2.10
CA VAL A 52 0.52 1.67 -1.71
C VAL A 52 1.17 1.10 -2.96
N ARG A 53 2.49 1.06 -2.99
CA ARG A 53 3.29 0.51 -4.10
C ARG A 53 3.61 -0.96 -3.86
N ASP A 54 4.05 -1.29 -2.65
CA ASP A 54 4.47 -2.65 -2.29
C ASP A 54 4.28 -2.92 -0.78
N ILE A 55 4.31 -4.19 -0.40
CA ILE A 55 4.11 -4.64 0.99
C ILE A 55 5.32 -5.49 1.41
N GLY A 56 6.12 -4.93 2.30
CA GLY A 56 7.21 -5.61 2.97
C GLY A 56 6.82 -6.15 4.35
N VAL A 57 7.72 -6.95 4.90
CA VAL A 57 7.62 -7.47 6.27
C VAL A 57 8.88 -7.09 7.04
N PHE A 58 8.71 -6.65 8.29
CA PHE A 58 9.82 -6.36 9.21
C PHE A 58 9.80 -7.28 10.43
N LEU A 59 10.96 -7.88 10.76
CA LEU A 59 11.16 -8.84 11.84
C LEU A 59 10.16 -10.01 11.87
N SER A 60 9.55 -10.33 10.73
CA SER A 60 8.44 -11.30 10.64
C SER A 60 7.29 -11.02 11.61
N GLN A 61 7.09 -9.75 11.97
CA GLN A 61 6.08 -9.32 12.95
C GLN A 61 5.19 -8.18 12.43
N PHE A 62 5.74 -7.29 11.62
CA PHE A 62 5.04 -6.08 11.17
C PHE A 62 4.93 -6.03 9.65
N TYR A 63 3.78 -5.57 9.15
CA TYR A 63 3.67 -5.17 7.76
C TYR A 63 4.20 -3.74 7.58
N ILE A 64 5.06 -3.57 6.58
CA ILE A 64 5.58 -2.27 6.15
C ILE A 64 5.04 -1.99 4.74
N TYR A 65 4.16 -1.00 4.63
CA TYR A 65 3.59 -0.57 3.36
C TYR A 65 4.52 0.48 2.74
N ALA A 66 5.11 0.20 1.59
CA ALA A 66 5.84 1.18 0.81
C ALA A 66 4.83 2.06 0.07
N ILE A 67 4.76 3.34 0.43
CA ILE A 67 3.77 4.27 -0.12
C ILE A 67 4.47 5.32 -0.96
N ASP A 68 3.97 5.50 -2.17
CA ASP A 68 4.40 6.54 -3.09
C ASP A 68 3.55 7.81 -2.88
N PHE A 69 4.18 8.85 -2.34
CA PHE A 69 3.61 10.18 -2.19
C PHE A 69 3.98 11.02 -3.41
N ILE A 70 3.19 10.87 -4.47
CA ILE A 70 3.43 11.47 -5.79
C ILE A 70 3.62 12.99 -5.71
N GLU A 71 2.81 13.68 -4.89
CA GLU A 71 2.91 15.15 -4.73
C GLU A 71 4.23 15.59 -4.09
N ARG A 72 4.88 14.71 -3.33
CA ARG A 72 6.19 14.97 -2.71
C ARG A 72 7.37 14.36 -3.47
N GLY A 73 7.11 13.43 -4.39
CA GLY A 73 8.15 12.63 -5.03
C GLY A 73 8.92 11.75 -4.03
N SER A 74 8.28 11.30 -2.95
CA SER A 74 8.91 10.52 -1.89
C SER A 74 8.22 9.17 -1.72
N ILE A 75 9.03 8.11 -1.55
CA ILE A 75 8.54 6.75 -1.26
C ILE A 75 8.94 6.39 0.16
N VAL A 76 7.96 6.12 1.02
CA VAL A 76 8.19 5.91 2.45
C VAL A 76 7.47 4.66 2.93
N GLY A 77 8.20 3.84 3.70
CA GLY A 77 7.63 2.69 4.41
C GLY A 77 6.86 3.14 5.66
N MET A 78 5.58 2.78 5.75
CA MET A 78 4.73 3.10 6.89
C MET A 78 4.01 1.85 7.41
N ARG A 79 3.75 1.78 8.72
CA ARG A 79 2.92 0.70 9.28
C ARG A 79 1.43 0.96 9.12
N GLU A 80 0.63 -0.10 9.25
CA GLU A 80 -0.83 -0.05 9.14
C GLU A 80 -1.45 1.08 9.98
N LYS A 81 -1.04 1.20 11.25
CA LYS A 81 -1.56 2.20 12.19
C LYS A 81 -1.17 3.65 11.87
N GLU A 82 -0.23 3.85 10.96
CA GLU A 82 0.34 5.16 10.62
C GLU A 82 -0.33 5.74 9.38
N ILE A 83 -1.26 5.00 8.78
CA ILE A 83 -1.99 5.36 7.57
C ILE A 83 -3.49 5.15 7.76
N LYS A 84 -4.28 5.76 6.87
CA LYS A 84 -5.73 5.66 6.85
C LYS A 84 -6.18 5.34 5.41
N PRO A 85 -7.15 4.44 5.20
CA PRO A 85 -7.70 4.20 3.87
C PRO A 85 -8.48 5.41 3.37
N VAL A 86 -8.44 5.63 2.06
CA VAL A 86 -9.40 6.51 1.38
C VAL A 86 -10.55 5.67 0.84
N GLY A 87 -11.78 6.10 1.11
CA GLY A 87 -12.98 5.38 0.69
C GLY A 87 -13.35 4.20 1.59
N THR A 88 -14.40 3.48 1.20
CA THR A 88 -14.87 2.27 1.88
C THR A 88 -14.15 1.02 1.35
N LEU A 89 -14.20 -0.07 2.10
CA LEU A 89 -13.65 -1.37 1.65
C LEU A 89 -14.27 -1.82 0.32
N ALA A 90 -15.60 -1.69 0.18
CA ALA A 90 -16.30 -2.03 -1.06
C ALA A 90 -15.82 -1.21 -2.27
N ALA A 91 -15.54 0.09 -2.08
CA ALA A 91 -14.99 0.93 -3.14
C ALA A 91 -13.59 0.46 -3.58
N ARG A 92 -12.72 0.14 -2.61
CA ARG A 92 -11.36 -0.39 -2.87
C ARG A 92 -11.38 -1.76 -3.54
N GLU A 93 -12.34 -2.62 -3.18
CA GLU A 93 -12.54 -3.92 -3.83
C GLU A 93 -12.97 -3.76 -5.29
N ALA A 94 -13.90 -2.85 -5.58
CA ALA A 94 -14.33 -2.56 -6.95
C ALA A 94 -13.19 -1.98 -7.81
N GLU A 95 -12.41 -1.03 -7.28
CA GLU A 95 -11.24 -0.46 -7.96
C GLU A 95 -10.20 -1.54 -8.27
N HIS A 96 -9.92 -2.43 -7.32
CA HIS A 96 -8.98 -3.54 -7.53
C HIS A 96 -9.48 -4.53 -8.60
N ALA A 97 -10.78 -4.82 -8.64
CA ALA A 97 -11.38 -5.67 -9.67
C ALA A 97 -11.23 -5.06 -11.08
N LEU A 98 -11.30 -3.73 -11.20
CA LEU A 98 -11.03 -3.02 -12.45
C LEU A 98 -9.54 -3.07 -12.83
N GLN A 99 -8.64 -2.84 -11.88
CA GLN A 99 -7.20 -2.86 -12.11
C GLN A 99 -6.69 -4.24 -12.55
N SER A 100 -7.17 -5.33 -11.92
CA SER A 100 -6.80 -6.69 -12.31
C SER A 100 -7.30 -7.08 -13.70
N HIS A 101 -8.43 -6.49 -14.14
CA HIS A 101 -8.98 -6.72 -15.47
C HIS A 101 -8.08 -6.16 -16.59
N ILE A 102 -7.36 -5.07 -16.32
CA ILE A 102 -6.44 -4.44 -17.29
C ILE A 102 -5.15 -5.26 -17.46
N VAL A 103 -4.69 -5.95 -16.41
CA VAL A 103 -3.47 -6.78 -16.44
C VAL A 103 -3.73 -8.17 -17.02
N THR A 104 -4.97 -8.65 -16.97
CA THR A 104 -5.31 -9.99 -17.47
C THR A 104 -5.55 -9.96 -18.97
N ARG A 105 -4.53 -10.35 -19.75
CA ARG A 105 -4.62 -10.68 -21.18
C ARG A 105 -5.53 -11.89 -21.51
N ALA A 106 -6.51 -12.21 -20.67
CA ALA A 106 -7.35 -13.41 -20.74
C ALA A 106 -8.87 -13.12 -20.81
N SER A 107 -9.31 -11.91 -21.19
CA SER A 107 -10.72 -11.71 -21.61
C SER A 107 -10.92 -11.85 -23.13
N LEU A 108 -9.85 -12.00 -23.93
CA LEU A 108 -9.97 -12.20 -25.38
C LEU A 108 -10.29 -13.66 -25.81
N ALA A 109 -10.43 -14.60 -24.88
CA ALA A 109 -10.66 -16.01 -25.22
C ALA A 109 -12.14 -16.44 -25.26
N GLN A 110 -13.10 -15.60 -24.87
CA GLN A 110 -14.50 -16.05 -24.68
C GLN A 110 -15.52 -15.58 -25.72
N THR A 111 -15.13 -14.91 -26.82
CA THR A 111 -16.08 -14.53 -27.88
C THR A 111 -15.55 -14.85 -29.29
N ALA A 112 -15.29 -16.13 -29.60
CA ALA A 112 -14.97 -16.51 -30.99
C ALA A 112 -15.17 -18.00 -31.36
N LYS A 113 -15.79 -18.86 -30.54
CA LYS A 113 -15.90 -20.29 -30.91
C LYS A 113 -17.23 -20.99 -30.64
N GLU A 114 -18.32 -20.22 -30.63
CA GLU A 114 -19.65 -20.75 -30.94
C GLU A 114 -20.08 -20.20 -32.30
N LEU A 115 -19.69 -20.90 -33.36
CA LEU A 115 -20.40 -20.84 -34.64
C LEU A 115 -20.77 -22.29 -34.99
N PRO A 116 -22.07 -22.64 -35.04
CA PRO A 116 -22.50 -23.98 -35.43
C PRO A 116 -22.12 -24.23 -36.90
N ARG A 117 -21.68 -25.46 -37.18
CA ARG A 117 -21.44 -25.96 -38.54
C ARG A 117 -22.74 -26.19 -39.28
#